data_AF-A0A078K1N1-F1
#
_entry.id   AF-A0A078K1N1-F1
#
_cell.length_a   1.000
_cell.length_b   1.000
_cell.length_c   1.000
_cell.angle_alpha   90.00
_cell.angle_beta   90.00
_cell.angle_gamma   90.00
#
_symmetry.space_group_name_H-M   'P 1'
#
loop_
_entity.id
_entity.type
_entity.pdbx_description
1 polymer ?
#
loop_
_entity_poly.entity_id
_entity_poly.type
_entity_poly.pdbx_seq_one_letter_code
_entity_poly.pdbx_strand_id
1 'polypeptide(L)'
;MQVGEEEEKTIEIHKVMKSLNYDPIPLDLTREILLRLPAKSLVRFRCTSKLWSSLTTEPYFIKSFTTRSLSRPRLLISFKKWATTLFISLPQHEIPDGKCLTHDDVSNNQIKLSKNCGCKRNFESVYDLVSFSVYTNYVQVWNPSMSQHLIIPKPEKSRHGPCYLGYDPFGDTYKLLWIEYRDDYGPWVLTLGDKESWRMTKVSTSMCGLTTSWKCISGVIYYEVIIIPSNNNGSKNMEITMMSFNVRFETFKPIKFPCCVDNTQLGTHYLLSYNGRLALVCSLDTKLWVLENEKEEKWLCNIDLNLSTQRTDPTGKINYQLNDVTVTGEFIYVGKDDEEVHILYYDPKKNSTRRIKFEGRMYKEFKRFG
;
A
#
# COMPACT_ATOMS: atom_id res chain seq x y z
N MET A 1 13.15 3.81 35.58
CA MET A 1 13.65 2.43 35.72
C MET A 1 14.19 1.84 34.42
N GLN A 2 13.62 2.14 33.24
CA GLN A 2 14.13 1.65 31.95
C GLN A 2 15.48 2.24 31.47
N VAL A 3 15.81 3.49 31.82
CA VAL A 3 17.08 4.13 31.40
C VAL A 3 18.31 3.45 32.03
N GLY A 4 18.18 2.91 33.25
CA GLY A 4 19.28 2.23 33.95
C GLY A 4 19.63 0.86 33.37
N GLU A 5 18.65 0.13 32.81
CA GLU A 5 18.88 -1.19 32.20
C GLU A 5 19.58 -1.11 30.83
N GLU A 6 19.38 -0.03 30.08
CA GLU A 6 20.09 0.22 28.81
C GLU A 6 21.55 0.63 29.05
N GLU A 7 21.81 1.46 30.06
CA GLU A 7 23.18 1.82 30.47
C GLU A 7 23.95 0.59 30.99
N GLU A 8 23.33 -0.24 31.84
CA GLU A 8 23.98 -1.46 32.37
C GLU A 8 24.35 -2.45 31.26
N LYS A 9 23.44 -2.72 30.30
CA LYS A 9 23.74 -3.61 29.16
C LYS A 9 24.86 -3.06 28.28
N THR A 10 24.92 -1.75 28.09
CA THR A 10 25.97 -1.10 27.29
C THR A 10 27.34 -1.19 27.97
N ILE A 11 27.37 -1.07 29.30
CA ILE A 11 28.57 -1.22 30.13
C ILE A 11 29.07 -2.67 30.13
N GLU A 12 28.16 -3.64 30.20
CA GLU A 12 28.51 -5.07 30.22
C GLU A 12 29.08 -5.54 28.88
N ILE A 13 28.52 -5.07 27.75
CA ILE A 13 29.06 -5.32 26.41
C ILE A 13 30.46 -4.68 26.25
N HIS A 14 30.66 -3.45 26.73
CA HIS A 14 31.96 -2.80 26.70
C HIS A 14 33.02 -3.56 27.52
N LYS A 15 32.64 -4.14 28.67
CA LYS A 15 33.54 -4.96 29.50
C LYS A 15 34.00 -6.23 28.79
N VAL A 16 33.10 -6.94 28.11
CA VAL A 16 33.41 -8.18 27.37
C VAL A 16 34.24 -7.89 26.11
N MET A 17 34.04 -6.76 25.45
CA MET A 17 34.84 -6.37 24.28
C MET A 17 36.25 -5.90 24.66
N LYS A 18 36.42 -5.26 25.82
CA LYS A 18 37.74 -4.85 26.35
C LYS A 18 38.68 -6.03 26.61
N SER A 19 38.17 -7.22 26.93
CA SER A 19 39.01 -8.41 27.13
C SER A 19 39.53 -9.04 25.83
N LEU A 20 39.08 -8.57 24.66
CA LEU A 20 39.44 -9.12 23.35
C LEU A 20 40.43 -8.23 22.55
N ASN A 21 40.93 -7.12 23.11
CA ASN A 21 41.89 -6.22 22.44
C ASN A 21 41.42 -5.66 21.08
N TYR A 22 40.11 -5.57 20.87
CA TYR A 22 39.51 -4.85 19.74
C TYR A 22 39.02 -3.49 20.24
N ASP A 23 39.43 -2.40 19.58
CA ASP A 23 38.72 -1.13 19.72
C ASP A 23 37.34 -1.30 19.07
N PRO A 24 36.24 -1.35 19.86
CA PRO A 24 34.92 -1.56 19.28
C PRO A 24 34.56 -0.34 18.43
N ILE A 25 34.01 -0.60 17.24
CA ILE A 25 33.44 0.46 16.41
C ILE A 25 32.42 1.23 17.27
N PRO A 26 32.54 2.55 17.39
CA PRO A 26 31.58 3.38 18.11
C PRO A 26 30.12 3.07 17.73
N LEU A 27 29.20 3.14 18.70
CA LEU A 27 27.80 2.74 18.51
C LEU A 27 27.08 3.57 17.44
N ASP A 28 27.37 4.86 17.41
CA ASP A 28 26.95 5.82 16.40
C ASP A 28 27.42 5.41 14.99
N LEU A 29 28.69 5.04 14.82
CA LEU A 29 29.19 4.52 13.54
C LEU A 29 28.57 3.18 13.18
N THR A 30 28.34 2.30 14.16
CA THR A 30 27.65 1.03 13.93
C THR A 30 26.22 1.26 13.43
N ARG A 31 25.48 2.21 14.03
CA ARG A 31 24.13 2.60 13.56
C ARG A 31 24.18 3.11 12.12
N GLU A 32 25.10 4.00 11.79
CA GLU A 32 25.26 4.54 10.43
C GLU A 32 25.60 3.47 9.38
N ILE A 33 26.45 2.49 9.75
CA ILE A 33 26.74 1.34 8.90
C ILE A 33 25.47 0.53 8.66
N LEU A 34 24.76 0.16 9.72
CA LEU A 34 23.54 -0.64 9.62
C LEU A 34 22.45 0.10 8.81
N LEU A 35 22.28 1.41 8.98
CA LEU A 35 21.33 2.22 8.20
C LEU A 35 21.60 2.22 6.69
N ARG A 36 22.83 1.88 6.26
CA ARG A 36 23.22 1.78 4.84
C ARG A 36 22.97 0.41 4.22
N LEU A 37 22.67 -0.59 5.02
CA LEU A 37 22.50 -1.96 4.54
C LEU A 37 21.10 -2.18 3.97
N PRO A 38 20.95 -3.09 2.99
CA PRO A 38 19.63 -3.56 2.56
C PRO A 38 18.86 -4.20 3.72
N ALA A 39 17.53 -4.03 3.74
CA ALA A 39 16.67 -4.54 4.80
C ALA A 39 16.83 -6.05 5.03
N LYS A 40 17.01 -6.84 3.96
CA LYS A 40 17.25 -8.29 4.01
C LYS A 40 18.53 -8.65 4.76
N SER A 41 19.59 -7.86 4.60
CA SER A 41 20.85 -8.04 5.33
C SER A 41 20.66 -7.71 6.81
N LEU A 42 19.93 -6.64 7.12
CA LEU A 42 19.61 -6.26 8.50
C LEU A 42 18.86 -7.37 9.24
N VAL A 43 17.84 -7.97 8.62
CA VAL A 43 17.10 -9.09 9.23
C VAL A 43 18.04 -10.26 9.56
N ARG A 44 18.98 -10.60 8.66
CA ARG A 44 19.98 -11.67 8.91
C ARG A 44 20.95 -11.30 10.04
N PHE A 45 21.36 -10.05 10.10
CA PHE A 45 22.32 -9.52 11.07
C PHE A 45 21.78 -9.47 12.50
N ARG A 46 20.46 -9.45 12.68
CA ARG A 46 19.83 -9.64 14.01
C ARG A 46 20.20 -10.98 14.64
N CYS A 47 20.41 -12.01 13.84
CA CYS A 47 20.74 -13.36 14.32
C CYS A 47 22.23 -13.52 14.70
N THR A 48 23.09 -12.60 14.28
CA THR A 48 24.55 -12.72 14.47
C THR A 48 25.07 -11.90 15.64
N SER A 49 24.31 -10.92 16.14
CA SER A 49 24.73 -10.04 17.22
C SER A 49 23.54 -9.52 18.03
N LYS A 50 23.59 -9.67 19.35
CA LYS A 50 22.59 -9.08 20.28
C LYS A 50 22.57 -7.56 20.18
N LEU A 51 23.74 -6.93 20.04
CA LEU A 51 23.86 -5.49 19.87
C LEU A 51 23.17 -5.03 18.57
N TRP A 52 23.46 -5.69 17.44
CA TRP A 52 22.84 -5.34 16.16
C TRP A 52 21.33 -5.62 16.17
N SER A 53 20.90 -6.69 16.83
CA SER A 53 19.47 -6.94 17.06
C SER A 53 18.83 -5.76 17.80
N SER A 54 19.40 -5.35 18.93
CA SER A 54 18.92 -4.20 19.72
C SER A 54 18.87 -2.91 18.88
N LEU A 55 19.99 -2.52 18.26
CA LEU A 55 20.09 -1.30 17.46
C LEU A 55 19.07 -1.26 16.33
N THR A 56 18.87 -2.37 15.61
CA THR A 56 17.94 -2.42 14.47
C THR A 56 16.47 -2.51 14.87
N THR A 57 16.17 -2.65 16.16
CA THR A 57 14.81 -2.61 16.73
C THR A 57 14.51 -1.30 17.45
N GLU A 58 15.50 -0.43 17.63
CA GLU A 58 15.30 0.89 18.23
C GLU A 58 14.34 1.75 17.37
N PRO A 59 13.39 2.48 17.97
CA PRO A 59 12.48 3.35 17.24
C PRO A 59 13.19 4.37 16.35
N TYR A 60 14.31 4.94 16.84
CA TYR A 60 15.14 5.87 16.08
C TYR A 60 15.69 5.23 14.79
N PHE A 61 16.20 4.00 14.89
CA PHE A 61 16.75 3.28 13.75
C PHE A 61 15.66 2.98 12.72
N ILE A 62 14.51 2.46 13.17
CA ILE A 62 13.37 2.15 12.30
C ILE A 62 12.93 3.42 11.55
N LYS A 63 12.73 4.53 12.27
CA LYS A 63 12.32 5.81 11.66
C LYS A 63 13.35 6.34 10.65
N SER A 64 14.64 6.27 10.98
CA SER A 64 15.72 6.71 10.09
C SER A 64 15.81 5.85 8.84
N PHE A 65 15.69 4.53 9.01
CA PHE A 65 15.68 3.56 7.91
C PHE A 65 14.48 3.78 6.98
N THR A 66 13.30 4.02 7.54
CA THR A 66 12.08 4.32 6.77
C THR A 66 12.20 5.65 6.03
N THR A 67 12.67 6.71 6.70
CA THR A 67 12.89 8.03 6.05
C THR A 67 13.83 7.93 4.86
N ARG A 68 14.92 7.17 5.01
CA ARG A 68 15.84 6.91 3.91
C ARG A 68 15.19 6.10 2.79
N SER A 69 14.41 5.07 3.12
CA SER A 69 13.68 4.28 2.12
C SER A 69 12.69 5.13 1.33
N LEU A 70 11.99 6.06 1.99
CA LEU A 70 11.05 6.99 1.34
C LEU A 70 11.74 7.94 0.35
N SER A 71 13.00 8.31 0.60
CA SER A 71 13.80 9.12 -0.34
C SER A 71 14.21 8.35 -1.61
N ARG A 72 14.03 7.03 -1.63
CA ARG A 72 14.41 6.13 -2.73
C ARG A 72 13.22 5.24 -3.09
N PRO A 73 12.16 5.82 -3.66
CA PRO A 73 10.93 5.09 -3.84
C PRO A 73 11.15 3.92 -4.81
N ARG A 74 10.48 2.81 -4.50
CA ARG A 74 10.58 1.57 -5.25
C ARG A 74 9.20 1.15 -5.70
N LEU A 75 9.10 0.70 -6.94
CA LEU A 75 7.87 0.10 -7.45
C LEU A 75 7.79 -1.35 -6.99
N LEU A 76 6.63 -1.74 -6.46
CA LEU A 76 6.35 -3.10 -6.04
C LEU A 76 5.34 -3.74 -7.00
N ILE A 77 5.79 -4.74 -7.75
CA ILE A 77 4.95 -5.48 -8.70
C ILE A 77 4.56 -6.81 -8.09
N SER A 78 3.27 -7.15 -8.21
CA SER A 78 2.75 -8.42 -7.72
C SER A 78 2.34 -9.33 -8.88
N PHE A 79 2.72 -10.60 -8.78
CA PHE A 79 2.29 -11.66 -9.68
C PHE A 79 1.48 -12.67 -8.90
N LYS A 80 0.21 -12.83 -9.26
CA LYS A 80 -0.69 -13.79 -8.63
C LYS A 80 -0.70 -15.10 -9.41
N LYS A 81 -0.58 -16.22 -8.68
CA LYS A 81 -0.88 -17.56 -9.16
C LYS A 81 -1.51 -18.36 -8.02
N TRP A 82 -2.76 -18.78 -8.17
CA TRP A 82 -3.49 -19.51 -7.12
C TRP A 82 -3.44 -18.78 -5.76
N ALA A 83 -2.95 -19.45 -4.72
CA ALA A 83 -2.78 -18.93 -3.37
C ALA A 83 -1.48 -18.11 -3.21
N THR A 84 -0.49 -18.29 -4.10
CA THR A 84 0.81 -17.65 -3.95
C THR A 84 0.83 -16.28 -4.62
N THR A 85 1.55 -15.32 -4.03
CA THR A 85 1.82 -14.04 -4.68
C THR A 85 3.30 -13.73 -4.58
N LEU A 86 3.92 -13.56 -5.74
CA LEU A 86 5.30 -13.14 -5.88
C LEU A 86 5.32 -11.61 -5.94
N PHE A 87 6.13 -10.99 -5.08
CA PHE A 87 6.40 -9.57 -5.14
C PHE A 87 7.82 -9.32 -5.66
N ILE A 88 7.92 -8.39 -6.59
CA ILE A 88 9.19 -7.92 -7.15
C ILE A 88 9.29 -6.43 -6.88
N SER A 89 10.37 -6.01 -6.24
CA SER A 89 10.65 -4.61 -5.96
C SER A 89 11.73 -4.08 -6.90
N LEU A 90 11.43 -2.95 -7.52
CA LEU A 90 12.20 -2.29 -8.59
C LEU A 90 12.54 -0.86 -8.17
N PRO A 91 13.74 -0.33 -8.43
CA PRO A 91 14.00 1.10 -8.23
C PRO A 91 13.14 1.94 -9.19
N GLN A 92 12.61 3.08 -8.74
CA GLN A 92 11.65 3.87 -9.55
C GLN A 92 12.29 4.96 -10.42
N HIS A 93 13.35 5.63 -9.92
CA HIS A 93 13.88 6.87 -10.49
C HIS A 93 15.27 6.80 -11.14
N GLU A 94 15.82 5.60 -11.37
CA GLU A 94 17.20 5.43 -11.87
C GLU A 94 17.28 4.53 -13.11
N ILE A 95 16.17 4.39 -13.85
CA ILE A 95 16.09 3.46 -14.98
C ILE A 95 15.94 4.23 -16.29
N PRO A 96 16.95 4.18 -17.18
CA PRO A 96 16.88 4.72 -18.52
C PRO A 96 15.69 4.14 -19.31
N ASP A 97 15.15 4.95 -20.22
CA ASP A 97 14.12 4.48 -21.13
C ASP A 97 14.62 3.27 -21.96
N GLY A 98 13.76 2.27 -22.12
CA GLY A 98 14.07 1.05 -22.85
C GLY A 98 14.95 0.04 -22.11
N LYS A 99 15.40 0.31 -20.87
CA LYS A 99 16.19 -0.67 -20.10
C LYS A 99 15.36 -1.92 -19.85
N CYS A 100 15.96 -3.07 -20.14
CA CYS A 100 15.47 -4.38 -19.72
C CYS A 100 16.15 -4.76 -18.42
N LEU A 101 15.36 -4.93 -17.36
CA LEU A 101 15.84 -5.35 -16.05
C LEU A 101 15.89 -6.86 -15.98
N THR A 102 16.97 -7.36 -15.37
CA THR A 102 17.22 -8.78 -15.14
C THR A 102 16.97 -9.15 -13.68
N HIS A 103 17.14 -10.43 -13.34
CA HIS A 103 17.02 -10.90 -11.96
C HIS A 103 17.97 -10.16 -10.98
N ASP A 104 19.14 -9.74 -11.43
CA ASP A 104 20.15 -9.11 -10.56
C ASP A 104 19.84 -7.63 -10.28
N ASP A 105 19.01 -6.99 -11.09
CA ASP A 105 18.56 -5.61 -10.88
C ASP A 105 17.42 -5.50 -9.85
N VAL A 106 16.85 -6.62 -9.39
CA VAL A 106 15.60 -6.64 -8.63
C VAL A 106 15.72 -7.39 -7.31
N SER A 107 14.92 -6.97 -6.32
CA SER A 107 14.77 -7.76 -5.10
C SER A 107 13.40 -8.42 -5.11
N ASN A 108 13.38 -9.75 -5.00
CA ASN A 108 12.17 -10.52 -4.90
C ASN A 108 11.86 -10.92 -3.45
N ASN A 109 10.57 -10.98 -3.14
CA ASN A 109 10.04 -11.58 -1.92
C ASN A 109 8.79 -12.38 -2.31
N GLN A 110 8.76 -13.66 -1.93
CA GLN A 110 7.58 -14.49 -2.14
C GLN A 110 6.77 -14.52 -0.85
N ILE A 111 5.46 -14.30 -0.98
CA ILE A 111 4.53 -14.45 0.14
C ILE A 111 3.52 -15.50 -0.24
N LYS A 112 3.40 -16.51 0.62
CA LYS A 112 2.31 -17.45 0.55
C LYS A 112 1.10 -16.80 1.23
N LEU A 113 0.20 -16.24 0.44
CA LEU A 113 -1.06 -15.75 0.98
C LEU A 113 -1.92 -16.97 1.34
N SER A 114 -2.49 -16.98 2.54
CA SER A 114 -3.33 -18.09 2.95
C SER A 114 -4.58 -18.22 2.04
N LYS A 115 -4.88 -19.45 1.61
CA LYS A 115 -6.02 -19.88 0.80
C LYS A 115 -6.13 -19.35 -0.65
N ASN A 116 -6.54 -20.27 -1.52
CA ASN A 116 -7.06 -20.01 -2.86
C ASN A 116 -8.36 -19.22 -2.75
N CYS A 117 -8.32 -17.91 -3.00
CA CYS A 117 -9.51 -17.17 -3.37
C CYS A 117 -9.34 -16.72 -4.83
N GLY A 118 -10.23 -17.20 -5.70
CA GLY A 118 -10.34 -16.74 -7.09
C GLY A 118 -10.73 -15.26 -7.21
N CYS A 119 -11.08 -14.60 -6.10
CA CYS A 119 -11.44 -13.19 -6.06
C CYS A 119 -10.29 -12.25 -6.46
N LYS A 120 -10.66 -11.10 -7.06
CA LYS A 120 -9.76 -9.94 -7.20
C LYS A 120 -9.25 -9.56 -5.80
N ARG A 121 -7.94 -9.45 -5.66
CA ARG A 121 -7.28 -8.99 -4.43
C ARG A 121 -6.88 -7.55 -4.68
N ASN A 122 -7.44 -6.61 -3.93
CA ASN A 122 -6.93 -5.25 -3.93
C ASN A 122 -5.81 -5.21 -2.89
N PHE A 123 -4.63 -4.79 -3.33
CA PHE A 123 -3.49 -4.53 -2.46
C PHE A 123 -3.20 -3.04 -2.52
N GLU A 124 -2.88 -2.46 -1.38
CA GLU A 124 -2.48 -1.06 -1.29
C GLU A 124 -1.29 -0.96 -0.35
N SER A 125 -0.30 -0.17 -0.74
CA SER A 125 0.82 0.18 0.13
C SER A 125 0.46 1.43 0.92
N VAL A 126 0.55 1.33 2.24
CA VAL A 126 0.30 2.44 3.15
C VAL A 126 1.56 2.65 3.94
N TYR A 127 2.28 3.71 3.60
CA TYR A 127 3.58 4.05 4.17
C TYR A 127 4.60 2.90 3.97
N ASP A 128 4.96 2.13 5.01
CA ASP A 128 5.90 1.00 4.90
C ASP A 128 5.24 -0.39 4.93
N LEU A 129 3.92 -0.45 5.03
CA LEU A 129 3.14 -1.68 5.07
C LEU A 129 2.31 -1.88 3.80
N VAL A 130 2.05 -3.13 3.46
CA VAL A 130 1.15 -3.52 2.38
C VAL A 130 0.01 -4.31 2.99
N SER A 131 -1.22 -3.93 2.67
CA SER A 131 -2.41 -4.63 3.14
C SER A 131 -3.03 -5.50 2.05
N PHE A 132 -3.57 -6.64 2.47
CA PHE A 132 -4.27 -7.59 1.62
C PHE A 132 -5.64 -7.86 2.22
N SER A 133 -6.66 -7.25 1.61
CA SER A 133 -8.04 -7.63 1.87
C SER A 133 -8.43 -8.71 0.86
N VAL A 134 -8.67 -9.92 1.38
CA VAL A 134 -9.26 -11.02 0.61
C VAL A 134 -10.71 -11.16 1.08
N TYR A 135 -11.61 -11.63 0.22
CA TYR A 135 -12.97 -12.05 0.61
C TYR A 135 -12.90 -13.23 1.62
N THR A 136 -12.46 -12.96 2.84
CA THR A 136 -12.12 -13.96 3.86
C THR A 136 -12.48 -13.47 5.26
N ASN A 137 -12.26 -14.32 6.25
CA ASN A 137 -12.44 -14.02 7.67
C ASN A 137 -11.20 -13.38 8.31
N TYR A 138 -10.34 -12.72 7.54
CA TYR A 138 -9.12 -12.09 8.02
C TYR A 138 -8.62 -11.05 7.00
N VAL A 139 -7.73 -10.18 7.45
CA VAL A 139 -6.87 -9.31 6.64
C VAL A 139 -5.41 -9.70 6.87
N GLN A 140 -4.57 -9.61 5.84
CA GLN A 140 -3.12 -9.78 6.01
C GLN A 140 -2.43 -8.44 5.85
N VAL A 141 -1.46 -8.17 6.72
CA VAL A 141 -0.61 -6.98 6.66
C VAL A 141 0.83 -7.46 6.54
N TRP A 142 1.58 -6.90 5.61
CA TRP A 142 2.95 -7.30 5.34
C TRP A 142 3.87 -6.10 5.36
N ASN A 143 5.01 -6.26 6.03
CA ASN A 143 6.15 -5.35 5.95
C ASN A 143 7.18 -5.94 4.95
N PRO A 144 7.32 -5.39 3.73
CA PRO A 144 8.26 -5.88 2.73
C PRO A 144 9.72 -5.77 3.16
N SER A 145 10.06 -4.73 3.91
CA SER A 145 11.42 -4.45 4.37
C SER A 145 11.86 -5.48 5.40
N MET A 146 10.99 -5.79 6.36
CA MET A 146 11.29 -6.71 7.45
C MET A 146 10.96 -8.17 7.12
N SER A 147 10.31 -8.43 5.98
CA SER A 147 9.77 -9.74 5.62
C SER A 147 8.84 -10.32 6.70
N GLN A 148 8.18 -9.44 7.45
CA GLN A 148 7.23 -9.79 8.51
C GLN A 148 5.82 -9.71 7.95
N HIS A 149 4.97 -10.68 8.29
CA HIS A 149 3.57 -10.67 7.91
C HIS A 149 2.72 -10.99 9.13
N LEU A 150 1.57 -10.34 9.21
CA LEU A 150 0.61 -10.48 10.27
C LEU A 150 -0.74 -10.86 9.65
N ILE A 151 -1.41 -11.84 10.25
CA ILE A 151 -2.75 -12.27 9.85
C ILE A 151 -3.70 -11.86 10.97
N ILE A 152 -4.63 -10.97 10.66
CA ILE A 152 -5.55 -10.41 11.64
C ILE A 152 -6.94 -10.94 11.33
N PRO A 153 -7.57 -11.70 12.23
CA PRO A 153 -8.90 -12.23 12.00
C PRO A 153 -9.92 -11.10 11.88
N LYS A 154 -11.03 -11.34 11.18
CA LYS A 154 -12.17 -10.43 11.15
C LYS A 154 -12.73 -10.24 12.57
N PRO A 155 -13.49 -9.16 12.84
CA PRO A 155 -14.24 -9.06 14.08
C PRO A 155 -15.16 -10.28 14.31
N GLU A 156 -15.27 -10.75 15.56
CA GLU A 156 -16.03 -11.98 15.87
C GLU A 156 -17.49 -11.87 15.43
N LYS A 157 -18.13 -10.73 15.74
CA LYS A 157 -19.54 -10.45 15.46
C LYS A 157 -19.79 -9.96 14.04
N SER A 158 -18.74 -9.68 13.26
CA SER A 158 -18.92 -9.16 11.90
C SER A 158 -19.23 -10.26 10.89
N ARG A 159 -19.82 -9.88 9.76
CA ARG A 159 -19.81 -10.71 8.55
C ARG A 159 -18.57 -10.42 7.70
N HIS A 160 -18.64 -10.80 6.43
CA HIS A 160 -17.61 -10.50 5.43
C HIS A 160 -17.67 -9.03 5.02
N GLY A 161 -16.51 -8.44 4.74
CA GLY A 161 -16.38 -7.05 4.34
C GLY A 161 -14.98 -6.77 3.79
N PRO A 162 -14.78 -5.67 3.05
CA PRO A 162 -13.45 -5.13 2.80
C PRO A 162 -12.79 -4.64 4.09
N CYS A 163 -11.46 -4.69 4.10
CA CYS A 163 -10.62 -4.09 5.13
C CYS A 163 -9.64 -3.11 4.49
N TYR A 164 -9.56 -1.90 5.04
CA TYR A 164 -8.70 -0.83 4.57
C TYR A 164 -7.64 -0.51 5.61
N LEU A 165 -6.38 -0.42 5.21
CA LEU A 165 -5.28 -0.02 6.10
C LEU A 165 -5.10 1.50 6.04
N GLY A 166 -4.94 2.11 7.21
CA GLY A 166 -4.63 3.53 7.35
C GLY A 166 -3.42 3.75 8.24
N TYR A 167 -2.69 4.84 7.98
CA TYR A 167 -1.55 5.27 8.78
C TYR A 167 -1.75 6.72 9.22
N ASP A 168 -1.71 6.97 10.52
CA ASP A 168 -1.69 8.33 11.08
C ASP A 168 -0.23 8.80 11.21
N PRO A 169 0.24 9.70 10.33
CA PRO A 169 1.64 10.14 10.33
C PRO A 169 2.01 10.98 11.55
N PHE A 170 1.02 11.54 12.26
CA PHE A 170 1.27 12.33 13.45
C PHE A 170 1.28 11.48 14.72
N GLY A 171 0.50 10.39 14.72
CA GLY A 171 0.41 9.46 15.85
C GLY A 171 1.40 8.32 15.73
N ASP A 172 1.98 8.15 14.55
CA ASP A 172 2.79 7.00 14.16
C ASP A 172 2.08 5.67 14.44
N THR A 173 0.79 5.62 14.09
CA THR A 173 -0.07 4.46 14.34
C THR A 173 -0.74 3.98 13.07
N TYR A 174 -0.85 2.66 12.96
CA TYR A 174 -1.63 2.01 11.93
C TYR A 174 -3.00 1.60 12.47
N LYS A 175 -4.03 1.80 11.66
CA LYS A 175 -5.37 1.28 11.95
C LYS A 175 -5.94 0.54 10.75
N LEU A 176 -6.73 -0.47 11.03
CA LEU A 176 -7.53 -1.20 10.06
C LEU A 176 -8.98 -0.80 10.21
N LEU A 177 -9.62 -0.49 9.10
CA LEU A 177 -11.04 -0.18 8.99
C LEU A 177 -11.74 -1.32 8.25
N TRP A 178 -12.66 -2.00 8.93
CA TRP A 178 -13.48 -3.06 8.36
C TRP A 178 -14.92 -2.57 8.18
N ILE A 179 -15.41 -2.64 6.94
CA ILE A 179 -16.78 -2.25 6.58
C ILE A 179 -17.47 -3.49 6.02
N GLU A 180 -18.69 -3.80 6.45
CA GLU A 180 -19.39 -5.00 6.00
C GLU A 180 -20.02 -4.85 4.61
N TYR A 181 -20.14 -5.95 3.85
CA TYR A 181 -20.84 -5.93 2.55
C TYR A 181 -22.36 -5.75 2.69
N ARG A 182 -22.88 -5.91 3.90
CA ARG A 182 -24.29 -5.75 4.26
C ARG A 182 -24.35 -4.86 5.49
N ASP A 183 -25.33 -3.97 5.53
CA ASP A 183 -25.60 -3.12 6.69
C ASP A 183 -26.30 -3.90 7.80
N ASP A 184 -25.61 -4.93 8.29
CA ASP A 184 -26.05 -5.68 9.48
C ASP A 184 -25.42 -5.09 10.76
N TYR A 185 -24.23 -4.47 10.63
CA TYR A 185 -23.46 -3.92 11.74
C TYR A 185 -22.68 -2.67 11.33
N GLY A 186 -22.27 -1.86 12.32
CA GLY A 186 -21.45 -0.67 12.10
C GLY A 186 -19.99 -0.97 11.74
N PRO A 187 -19.24 0.05 11.29
CA PRO A 187 -17.81 -0.05 11.00
C PRO A 187 -17.00 -0.56 12.19
N TRP A 188 -15.97 -1.37 11.92
CA TRP A 188 -15.02 -1.83 12.94
C TRP A 188 -13.65 -1.24 12.71
N VAL A 189 -12.98 -0.85 13.80
CA VAL A 189 -11.63 -0.31 13.78
C VAL A 189 -10.74 -1.16 14.68
N LEU A 190 -9.53 -1.44 14.22
CA LEU A 190 -8.47 -2.06 15.03
C LEU A 190 -7.21 -1.22 14.89
N THR A 191 -6.51 -1.00 16.00
CA THR A 191 -5.19 -0.34 15.99
C THR A 191 -4.12 -1.41 16.07
N LEU A 192 -3.14 -1.40 15.15
CA LEU A 192 -2.02 -2.35 15.18
C LEU A 192 -1.05 -2.00 16.31
N GLY A 193 -0.52 -2.99 17.02
CA GLY A 193 0.40 -2.81 18.15
C GLY A 193 0.13 -3.76 19.33
N ASP A 194 0.54 -3.38 20.54
CA ASP A 194 0.60 -4.31 21.69
C ASP A 194 -0.76 -4.83 22.20
N LYS A 195 -1.88 -4.23 21.78
CA LYS A 195 -3.25 -4.66 22.14
C LYS A 195 -4.19 -4.55 20.95
N GLU A 196 -4.07 -5.51 20.03
CA GLU A 196 -4.91 -5.60 18.83
C GLU A 196 -6.30 -6.11 19.19
N SER A 197 -7.29 -5.22 19.26
CA SER A 197 -8.69 -5.61 19.39
C SER A 197 -9.60 -4.77 18.49
N TRP A 198 -10.58 -5.45 17.91
CA TRP A 198 -11.61 -4.80 17.12
C TRP A 198 -12.61 -4.09 18.02
N ARG A 199 -12.88 -2.82 17.72
CA ARG A 199 -13.96 -2.04 18.34
C ARG A 199 -14.93 -1.55 17.27
N MET A 200 -16.21 -1.52 17.59
CA MET A 200 -17.23 -0.97 16.72
C MET A 200 -17.27 0.55 16.88
N THR A 201 -17.38 1.27 15.77
CA THR A 201 -17.51 2.73 15.75
C THR A 201 -18.94 3.09 15.35
N LYS A 202 -19.48 4.13 16.00
CA LYS A 202 -20.80 4.64 15.63
C LYS A 202 -20.68 5.52 14.40
N VAL A 203 -21.53 5.28 13.42
CA VAL A 203 -21.65 6.11 12.22
C VAL A 203 -23.13 6.45 12.04
N SER A 204 -23.43 7.67 11.62
CA SER A 204 -24.82 8.14 11.44
C SER A 204 -25.47 7.58 10.17
N THR A 205 -24.68 6.99 9.28
CA THR A 205 -25.10 6.62 7.93
C THR A 205 -24.91 5.12 7.71
N SER A 206 -26.02 4.43 7.52
CA SER A 206 -26.05 3.02 7.07
C SER A 206 -25.30 2.87 5.75
N MET A 207 -24.31 1.98 5.70
CA MET A 207 -23.44 1.82 4.54
C MET A 207 -22.93 0.39 4.36
N CYS A 208 -22.75 -0.02 3.11
CA CYS A 208 -22.09 -1.26 2.72
C CYS A 208 -20.73 -0.96 2.08
N GLY A 209 -19.70 -1.69 2.51
CA GLY A 209 -18.35 -1.61 1.97
C GLY A 209 -18.26 -2.22 0.56
N LEU A 210 -17.36 -1.66 -0.25
CA LEU A 210 -17.05 -2.16 -1.59
C LEU A 210 -15.59 -2.60 -1.72
N THR A 211 -15.38 -3.68 -2.46
CA THR A 211 -14.03 -4.15 -2.83
C THR A 211 -13.58 -3.45 -4.11
N THR A 212 -13.55 -2.12 -4.07
CA THR A 212 -13.09 -1.25 -5.17
C THR A 212 -11.75 -0.61 -4.82
N SER A 213 -11.29 0.30 -5.67
CA SER A 213 -10.09 1.09 -5.42
C SER A 213 -10.23 1.90 -4.13
N TRP A 214 -9.16 1.98 -3.35
CA TRP A 214 -9.09 2.78 -2.13
C TRP A 214 -7.67 3.28 -1.93
N LYS A 215 -7.49 4.40 -1.24
CA LYS A 215 -6.17 4.99 -0.95
C LYS A 215 -6.11 5.51 0.48
N CYS A 216 -4.97 5.36 1.15
CA CYS A 216 -4.67 6.10 2.37
C CYS A 216 -3.69 7.22 2.07
N ILE A 217 -4.11 8.47 2.23
CA ILE A 217 -3.33 9.67 1.91
C ILE A 217 -3.33 10.56 3.14
N SER A 218 -2.13 10.89 3.65
CA SER A 218 -1.94 11.87 4.74
C SER A 218 -2.82 11.65 5.98
N GLY A 219 -3.03 10.39 6.39
CA GLY A 219 -3.87 10.08 7.57
C GLY A 219 -5.35 9.94 7.29
N VAL A 220 -5.77 9.92 6.03
CA VAL A 220 -7.16 9.74 5.62
C VAL A 220 -7.29 8.56 4.66
N ILE A 221 -8.19 7.63 4.97
CA ILE A 221 -8.57 6.53 4.06
C ILE A 221 -9.72 7.02 3.18
N TYR A 222 -9.56 6.90 1.87
CA TYR A 222 -10.56 7.17 0.85
C TYR A 222 -10.99 5.86 0.20
N TYR A 223 -12.29 5.59 0.22
CA TYR A 223 -12.87 4.34 -0.26
C TYR A 223 -14.32 4.56 -0.68
N GLU A 224 -14.88 3.60 -1.40
CA GLU A 224 -16.26 3.68 -1.88
C GLU A 224 -17.18 2.80 -1.04
N VAL A 225 -18.42 3.27 -0.88
CA VAL A 225 -19.50 2.58 -0.19
C VAL A 225 -20.81 2.73 -0.94
N ILE A 226 -21.74 1.83 -0.69
CA ILE A 226 -23.14 2.02 -1.05
C ILE A 226 -23.86 2.53 0.20
N ILE A 227 -24.50 3.70 0.12
CA ILE A 227 -25.36 4.20 1.18
C ILE A 227 -26.73 3.55 1.02
N ILE A 228 -27.28 2.99 2.09
CA ILE A 228 -28.63 2.42 2.08
C ILE A 228 -29.60 3.50 2.58
N PRO A 229 -30.50 4.02 1.73
CA PRO A 229 -31.48 5.00 2.18
C PRO A 229 -32.49 4.34 3.13
N SER A 230 -32.93 5.10 4.14
CA SER A 230 -33.84 4.59 5.17
C SER A 230 -35.27 4.30 4.68
N ASN A 231 -35.63 4.72 3.46
CA ASN A 231 -37.00 4.62 2.93
C ASN A 231 -37.14 3.54 1.84
N ASN A 232 -37.94 2.51 2.14
CA ASN A 232 -38.21 1.32 1.32
C ASN A 232 -39.16 1.55 0.12
N ASN A 233 -38.98 2.61 -0.67
CA ASN A 233 -39.82 2.83 -1.85
C ASN A 233 -39.21 2.23 -3.11
N GLY A 234 -39.24 0.89 -3.20
CA GLY A 234 -39.39 0.09 -4.43
C GLY A 234 -38.35 0.15 -5.55
N SER A 235 -37.49 1.17 -5.61
CA SER A 235 -36.44 1.37 -6.60
C SER A 235 -35.12 1.54 -5.85
N LYS A 236 -34.37 0.43 -5.72
CA LYS A 236 -33.01 0.45 -5.17
C LYS A 236 -32.05 0.88 -6.28
N ASN A 237 -32.04 2.17 -6.64
CA ASN A 237 -30.89 2.70 -7.36
C ASN A 237 -29.74 2.73 -6.36
N MET A 238 -28.81 1.78 -6.50
CA MET A 238 -27.61 1.72 -5.68
C MET A 238 -26.69 2.86 -6.10
N GLU A 239 -26.68 3.93 -5.34
CA GLU A 239 -25.73 5.03 -5.55
C GLU A 239 -24.45 4.75 -4.77
N ILE A 240 -23.32 4.78 -5.48
CA ILE A 240 -22.00 4.72 -4.89
C ILE A 240 -21.68 6.10 -4.33
N THR A 241 -21.21 6.13 -3.10
CA THR A 241 -20.71 7.34 -2.44
C THR A 241 -19.27 7.11 -2.04
N MET A 242 -18.44 8.12 -2.24
CA MET A 242 -17.09 8.09 -1.71
C MET A 242 -17.09 8.49 -0.24
N MET A 243 -16.35 7.77 0.57
CA MET A 243 -16.22 7.99 2.00
C MET A 243 -14.77 8.31 2.34
N SER A 244 -14.59 9.27 3.23
CA SER A 244 -13.31 9.50 3.91
C SER A 244 -13.40 9.03 5.35
N PHE A 245 -12.32 8.43 5.83
CA PHE A 245 -12.14 8.06 7.22
C PHE A 245 -10.83 8.65 7.74
N ASN A 246 -10.93 9.56 8.71
CA ASN A 246 -9.75 10.11 9.37
C ASN A 246 -9.19 9.08 10.34
N VAL A 247 -7.96 8.61 10.10
CA VAL A 247 -7.35 7.52 10.87
C VAL A 247 -7.15 7.92 12.33
N ARG A 248 -6.71 9.15 12.58
CA ARG A 248 -6.45 9.63 13.95
C ARG A 248 -7.73 9.74 14.75
N PHE A 249 -8.71 10.46 14.23
CA PHE A 249 -9.93 10.83 14.94
C PHE A 249 -11.06 9.80 14.81
N GLU A 250 -10.90 8.81 13.93
CA GLU A 250 -11.90 7.76 13.64
C GLU A 250 -13.25 8.34 13.17
N THR A 251 -13.19 9.44 12.43
CA THR A 251 -14.37 10.15 11.93
C THR A 251 -14.61 9.86 10.46
N PHE A 252 -15.87 9.65 10.11
CA PHE A 252 -16.32 9.41 8.74
C PHE A 252 -16.91 10.68 8.13
N LYS A 253 -16.60 10.95 6.87
CA LYS A 253 -17.24 12.03 6.11
C LYS A 253 -17.52 11.58 4.68
N PRO A 254 -18.80 11.64 4.22
CA PRO A 254 -19.12 11.39 2.82
C PRO A 254 -18.56 12.50 1.93
N ILE A 255 -18.14 12.14 0.72
CA ILE A 255 -17.62 13.04 -0.29
C ILE A 255 -18.45 12.86 -1.55
N LYS A 256 -18.99 13.96 -2.07
CA LYS A 256 -19.72 13.95 -3.34
C LYS A 256 -18.77 13.65 -4.49
N PHE A 257 -19.20 12.82 -5.43
CA PHE A 257 -18.51 12.66 -6.70
C PHE A 257 -18.57 13.95 -7.52
N PRO A 258 -17.62 14.18 -8.45
CA PRO A 258 -17.75 15.24 -9.42
C PRO A 258 -19.06 15.10 -10.22
N CYS A 259 -19.71 16.22 -10.56
CA CYS A 259 -21.08 16.25 -11.08
C CYS A 259 -21.33 15.48 -12.39
N CYS A 260 -20.28 15.18 -13.17
CA CYS A 260 -20.37 14.44 -14.43
C CYS A 260 -19.76 13.03 -14.35
N VAL A 261 -19.42 12.56 -13.15
CA VAL A 261 -19.00 11.16 -12.95
C VAL A 261 -20.22 10.32 -12.62
N ASP A 262 -20.45 9.28 -13.42
CA ASP A 262 -21.48 8.27 -13.14
C ASP A 262 -21.10 7.48 -11.87
N ASN A 263 -21.95 7.55 -10.84
CA ASN A 263 -21.78 6.86 -9.57
C ASN A 263 -22.73 5.66 -9.41
N THR A 264 -23.34 5.19 -10.50
CA THR A 264 -24.23 4.02 -10.50
C THR A 264 -23.51 2.73 -10.89
N GLN A 265 -22.35 2.84 -11.56
CA GLN A 265 -21.58 1.70 -12.08
C GLN A 265 -20.41 1.31 -11.18
N LEU A 266 -20.49 0.11 -10.61
CA LEU A 266 -19.44 -0.46 -9.75
C LEU A 266 -18.15 -0.76 -10.53
N GLY A 267 -17.01 -0.41 -9.92
CA GLY A 267 -15.68 -0.81 -10.40
C GLY A 267 -15.20 -0.06 -11.65
N THR A 268 -15.81 1.08 -11.97
CA THR A 268 -15.38 1.97 -13.06
C THR A 268 -14.44 3.09 -12.57
N HIS A 269 -14.31 3.24 -11.25
CA HIS A 269 -13.55 4.30 -10.59
C HIS A 269 -12.17 3.83 -10.14
N TYR A 270 -11.15 4.62 -10.47
CA TYR A 270 -9.77 4.41 -10.05
C TYR A 270 -9.34 5.55 -9.14
N LEU A 271 -9.05 5.24 -7.87
CA LEU A 271 -8.55 6.20 -6.89
C LEU A 271 -7.02 6.19 -6.91
N LEU A 272 -6.43 7.38 -6.98
CA LEU A 272 -4.99 7.60 -7.12
C LEU A 272 -4.53 8.64 -6.10
N SER A 273 -3.25 8.58 -5.73
CA SER A 273 -2.60 9.66 -4.99
C SER A 273 -1.82 10.53 -5.98
N TYR A 274 -2.39 11.68 -6.35
CA TYR A 274 -1.76 12.62 -7.29
C TYR A 274 -1.27 13.85 -6.54
N ASN A 275 0.06 14.06 -6.49
CA ASN A 275 0.71 15.15 -5.75
C ASN A 275 0.25 15.23 -4.27
N GLY A 276 0.08 14.08 -3.62
CA GLY A 276 -0.34 14.00 -2.21
C GLY A 276 -1.82 14.33 -1.97
N ARG A 277 -2.64 14.40 -3.02
CA ARG A 277 -4.09 14.58 -2.94
C ARG A 277 -4.81 13.40 -3.56
N LEU A 278 -6.05 13.19 -3.12
CA LEU A 278 -6.93 12.22 -3.74
C LEU A 278 -7.23 12.65 -5.18
N ALA A 279 -7.06 11.72 -6.11
CA ALA A 279 -7.50 11.85 -7.48
C ALA A 279 -8.37 10.68 -7.91
N LEU A 280 -9.26 10.94 -8.86
CA LEU A 280 -10.21 9.99 -9.42
C LEU A 280 -10.11 10.00 -10.95
N VAL A 281 -10.03 8.81 -11.53
CA VAL A 281 -10.17 8.57 -12.97
C VAL A 281 -11.31 7.59 -13.18
N CYS A 282 -12.24 7.88 -14.09
CA CYS A 282 -13.31 6.95 -14.45
C CYS A 282 -12.93 6.22 -15.74
N SER A 283 -13.24 4.93 -15.88
CA SER A 283 -12.92 4.17 -17.10
C SER A 283 -13.57 4.72 -18.37
N LEU A 284 -14.69 5.43 -18.21
CA LEU A 284 -15.46 6.03 -19.30
C LEU A 284 -15.12 7.51 -19.53
N ASP A 285 -14.35 8.12 -18.64
CA ASP A 285 -13.94 9.53 -18.70
C ASP A 285 -12.43 9.60 -18.93
N THR A 286 -11.98 10.45 -19.85
CA THR A 286 -10.54 10.64 -20.10
C THR A 286 -9.91 11.67 -19.17
N LYS A 287 -10.67 12.20 -18.21
CA LYS A 287 -10.28 13.27 -17.31
C LYS A 287 -9.77 12.78 -15.97
N LEU A 288 -8.85 13.56 -15.40
CA LEU A 288 -8.40 13.42 -14.03
C LEU A 288 -9.12 14.44 -13.15
N TRP A 289 -9.77 13.94 -12.09
CA TRP A 289 -10.41 14.76 -11.07
C TRP A 289 -9.55 14.76 -9.83
N VAL A 290 -9.16 15.94 -9.33
CA VAL A 290 -8.34 16.06 -8.11
C VAL A 290 -9.17 16.76 -7.03
N LEU A 291 -9.24 16.17 -5.84
CA LEU A 291 -9.92 16.77 -4.70
C LEU A 291 -9.07 17.95 -4.20
N GLU A 292 -9.59 19.17 -4.32
CA GLU A 292 -8.86 20.38 -3.96
C GLU A 292 -8.99 20.70 -2.48
N ASN A 293 -10.23 20.61 -1.98
CA ASN A 293 -10.56 20.97 -0.63
C ASN A 293 -11.57 19.96 -0.06
N GLU A 294 -11.09 19.14 0.88
CA GLU A 294 -11.91 18.16 1.59
C GLU A 294 -13.06 18.82 2.37
N LYS A 295 -12.88 20.04 2.89
CA LYS A 295 -13.91 20.73 3.69
C LYS A 295 -15.06 21.21 2.81
N GLU A 296 -14.74 21.75 1.65
CA GLU A 296 -15.71 22.33 0.71
C GLU A 296 -16.26 21.30 -0.30
N GLU A 297 -15.76 20.05 -0.28
CA GLU A 297 -16.12 19.00 -1.24
C GLU A 297 -15.92 19.45 -2.71
N LYS A 298 -14.94 20.34 -2.93
CA LYS A 298 -14.64 20.90 -4.24
C LYS A 298 -13.64 20.03 -4.98
N TRP A 299 -14.09 19.56 -6.15
CA TRP A 299 -13.27 18.89 -7.14
C TRP A 299 -12.78 19.90 -8.16
N LEU A 300 -11.48 19.86 -8.43
CA LEU A 300 -10.91 20.54 -9.58
C LEU A 300 -10.91 19.57 -10.78
N CYS A 301 -11.68 19.91 -11.81
CA CYS A 301 -11.58 19.32 -13.15
C CYS A 301 -10.40 19.97 -13.89
N ASN A 302 -9.17 19.75 -13.45
CA ASN A 302 -8.09 20.63 -13.90
C ASN A 302 -7.10 20.02 -14.87
N ILE A 303 -7.29 18.77 -15.32
CA ILE A 303 -6.37 18.21 -16.31
C ILE A 303 -7.07 17.27 -17.29
N ASP A 304 -7.40 17.79 -18.47
CA ASP A 304 -7.72 16.96 -19.63
C ASP A 304 -6.42 16.37 -20.16
N LEU A 305 -6.10 15.18 -19.66
CA LEU A 305 -4.88 14.48 -19.98
C LEU A 305 -5.09 13.44 -21.08
N ASN A 306 -6.29 13.38 -21.66
CA ASN A 306 -6.72 12.28 -22.52
C ASN A 306 -6.27 10.92 -21.96
N LEU A 307 -6.44 10.75 -20.64
CA LEU A 307 -6.01 9.56 -19.93
C LEU A 307 -7.02 8.47 -20.19
N SER A 308 -6.74 7.64 -21.18
CA SER A 308 -7.40 6.33 -21.25
C SER A 308 -6.88 5.45 -20.12
N THR A 309 -7.78 4.75 -19.43
CA THR A 309 -7.42 3.69 -18.47
C THR A 309 -6.75 2.49 -19.16
N GLN A 310 -6.90 2.39 -20.48
CA GLN A 310 -6.23 1.40 -21.32
C GLN A 310 -5.41 2.07 -22.42
N ARG A 311 -4.16 1.66 -22.60
CA ARG A 311 -3.33 2.12 -23.72
C ARG A 311 -2.84 0.91 -24.50
N THR A 312 -2.79 1.01 -25.82
CA THR A 312 -2.20 -0.04 -26.65
C THR A 312 -0.90 0.48 -27.23
N ASP A 313 0.12 -0.37 -27.29
CA ASP A 313 1.36 -0.02 -27.97
C ASP A 313 1.14 0.19 -29.49
N PRO A 314 2.05 0.88 -30.20
CA PRO A 314 1.89 1.12 -31.63
C PRO A 314 1.75 -0.15 -32.48
N THR A 315 2.24 -1.31 -32.00
CA THR A 315 2.13 -2.58 -32.73
C THR A 315 0.81 -3.30 -32.48
N GLY A 316 -0.03 -2.84 -31.55
CA GLY A 316 -1.30 -3.48 -31.22
C GLY A 316 -1.17 -4.73 -30.34
N LYS A 317 0.04 -5.10 -29.92
CA LYS A 317 0.32 -6.39 -29.26
C LYS A 317 0.19 -6.33 -27.75
N ILE A 318 0.49 -5.18 -27.14
CA ILE A 318 0.53 -5.01 -25.69
C ILE A 318 -0.56 -4.01 -25.28
N ASN A 319 -1.51 -4.51 -24.50
CA ASN A 319 -2.51 -3.70 -23.83
C ASN A 319 -2.05 -3.37 -22.42
N TYR A 320 -1.85 -2.08 -22.16
CA TYR A 320 -1.50 -1.54 -20.86
C TYR A 320 -2.75 -1.10 -20.10
N GLN A 321 -2.75 -1.33 -18.79
CA GLN A 321 -3.79 -0.85 -17.88
C GLN A 321 -3.20 0.13 -16.88
N LEU A 322 -3.92 1.22 -16.61
CA LEU A 322 -3.57 2.15 -15.54
C LEU A 322 -3.62 1.44 -14.18
N ASN A 323 -2.55 1.54 -13.40
CA ASN A 323 -2.44 0.90 -12.09
C ASN A 323 -2.22 1.90 -10.95
N ASP A 324 -1.30 2.85 -11.10
CA ASP A 324 -1.01 3.84 -10.06
C ASP A 324 -0.32 5.09 -10.61
N VAL A 325 0.08 6.00 -9.73
CA VAL A 325 0.82 7.23 -10.02
C VAL A 325 2.07 7.33 -9.15
N THR A 326 3.17 7.83 -9.72
CA THR A 326 4.41 8.08 -8.98
C THR A 326 4.30 9.32 -8.09
N VAL A 327 5.17 9.44 -7.08
CA VAL A 327 5.26 10.65 -6.25
C VAL A 327 5.56 11.92 -7.05
N THR A 328 6.13 11.78 -8.25
CA THR A 328 6.42 12.90 -9.17
C THR A 328 5.27 13.23 -10.12
N GLY A 329 4.20 12.42 -10.10
CA GLY A 329 3.01 12.61 -10.93
C GLY A 329 3.04 11.91 -12.29
N GLU A 330 3.96 10.97 -12.50
CA GLU A 330 3.94 10.10 -13.69
C GLU A 330 2.90 8.98 -13.50
N PHE A 331 2.07 8.74 -14.51
CA PHE A 331 1.08 7.66 -14.50
C PHE A 331 1.74 6.33 -14.85
N ILE A 332 1.47 5.29 -14.07
CA ILE A 332 2.03 3.95 -14.24
C ILE A 332 1.01 3.06 -14.93
N TYR A 333 1.37 2.64 -16.13
CA TYR A 333 0.63 1.72 -16.96
C TYR A 333 1.37 0.38 -17.03
N VAL A 334 0.67 -0.72 -16.78
CA VAL A 334 1.27 -2.07 -16.78
C VAL A 334 0.66 -2.90 -17.89
N GLY A 335 1.51 -3.46 -18.75
CA GLY A 335 1.17 -4.40 -19.80
C GLY A 335 2.02 -5.65 -19.67
N LYS A 336 1.59 -6.75 -20.29
CA LYS A 336 2.35 -8.00 -20.32
C LYS A 336 2.15 -8.71 -21.65
N ASP A 337 3.17 -9.44 -22.07
CA ASP A 337 3.06 -10.46 -23.11
C ASP A 337 3.46 -11.84 -22.54
N ASP A 338 3.73 -12.81 -23.41
CA ASP A 338 4.12 -14.17 -22.98
C ASP A 338 5.52 -14.22 -22.36
N GLU A 339 6.34 -13.20 -22.56
CA GLU A 339 7.78 -13.18 -22.25
C GLU A 339 8.17 -12.15 -21.20
N GLU A 340 7.57 -10.96 -21.25
CA GLU A 340 8.00 -9.77 -20.54
C GLU A 340 6.83 -9.06 -19.86
N VAL A 341 7.18 -8.31 -18.82
CA VAL A 341 6.28 -7.35 -18.16
C VAL A 341 6.76 -5.96 -18.56
N HIS A 342 5.84 -5.16 -19.09
CA HIS A 342 6.11 -3.82 -19.58
C HIS A 342 5.49 -2.80 -18.64
N ILE A 343 6.30 -1.86 -18.18
CA ILE A 343 5.88 -0.76 -17.33
C ILE A 343 6.07 0.52 -18.14
N LEU A 344 4.97 1.20 -18.44
CA LEU A 344 4.96 2.45 -19.17
C LEU A 344 4.68 3.57 -18.16
N TYR A 345 5.62 4.49 -18.02
CA TYR A 345 5.44 5.73 -17.28
C TYR A 345 5.02 6.81 -18.27
N TYR A 346 3.95 7.54 -17.95
CA TYR A 346 3.48 8.68 -18.72
C TYR A 346 3.56 9.94 -17.87
N ASP A 347 4.38 10.89 -18.28
CA ASP A 347 4.44 12.23 -17.68
C ASP A 347 3.46 13.14 -18.42
N PRO A 348 2.33 13.51 -17.80
CA PRO A 348 1.34 14.39 -18.42
C PRO A 348 1.84 15.82 -18.64
N LYS A 349 2.78 16.30 -17.82
CA LYS A 349 3.29 17.68 -17.90
C LYS A 349 4.25 17.84 -19.07
N LYS A 350 5.06 16.81 -19.33
CA LYS A 350 6.01 16.79 -20.46
C LYS A 350 5.42 16.15 -21.72
N ASN A 351 4.23 15.55 -21.60
CA ASN A 351 3.64 14.69 -22.62
C ASN A 351 4.63 13.64 -23.16
N SER A 352 5.40 13.03 -22.27
CA SER A 352 6.45 12.07 -22.61
C SER A 352 6.16 10.73 -21.98
N THR A 353 6.59 9.66 -22.65
CA THR A 353 6.56 8.31 -22.10
C THR A 353 7.97 7.76 -21.95
N ARG A 354 8.15 6.89 -20.95
CA ARG A 354 9.31 6.02 -20.84
C ARG A 354 8.84 4.62 -20.48
N ARG A 355 9.48 3.60 -21.02
CA ARG A 355 9.13 2.20 -20.83
C ARG A 355 10.28 1.45 -20.18
N ILE A 356 9.92 0.63 -19.21
CA ILE A 356 10.81 -0.34 -18.59
C ILE A 356 10.28 -1.72 -18.92
N LYS A 357 11.21 -2.63 -19.24
CA LYS A 357 10.92 -4.04 -19.42
C LYS A 357 11.51 -4.83 -18.28
N PHE A 358 10.78 -5.84 -17.84
CA PHE A 358 11.28 -6.80 -16.88
C PHE A 358 11.17 -8.20 -17.49
N GLU A 359 12.30 -8.91 -17.51
CA GLU A 359 12.35 -10.27 -18.05
C GLU A 359 11.39 -11.16 -17.25
N GLY A 360 10.39 -11.71 -17.92
CA GLY A 360 9.36 -12.53 -17.29
C GLY A 360 9.84 -13.91 -16.88
N ARG A 361 11.15 -14.24 -16.92
CA ARG A 361 11.67 -15.56 -16.53
C ARG A 361 11.24 -15.95 -15.11
N MET A 362 11.36 -15.04 -14.15
CA MET A 362 10.83 -15.25 -12.78
C MET A 362 9.32 -15.51 -12.78
N TYR A 363 8.57 -14.80 -13.62
CA TYR A 363 7.13 -15.01 -13.76
C TYR A 363 6.81 -16.35 -14.44
N LYS A 364 7.60 -16.76 -15.44
CA LYS A 364 7.51 -18.07 -16.13
C LYS A 364 7.83 -19.21 -15.16
N GLU A 365 8.89 -19.09 -14.36
CA GLU A 365 9.26 -20.06 -13.32
C GLU A 365 8.19 -20.14 -12.23
N PHE A 366 7.70 -18.99 -11.76
CA PHE A 366 6.57 -18.95 -10.84
C PHE A 366 5.31 -19.62 -11.44
N LYS A 367 5.00 -19.36 -12.71
CA LYS A 367 3.93 -20.04 -13.46
C LYS A 367 4.15 -21.54 -13.61
N ARG A 368 5.39 -22.03 -13.73
CA ARG A 368 5.69 -23.46 -13.88
C ARG A 368 5.70 -24.20 -12.54
N PHE A 369 6.26 -23.60 -11.49
CA PHE A 369 6.59 -24.30 -10.25
C PHE A 369 5.88 -23.80 -8.98
N GLY A 370 5.24 -22.62 -9.01
CA GLY A 370 4.64 -21.96 -7.83
C GLY A 370 3.17 -22.24 -7.53
#